data_AF-A0A9D5UC95-F1
#
_entry.id   AF-A0A9D5UC95-F1
#
_cell.length_a   1.000
_cell.length_b   1.000
_cell.length_c   1.000
_cell.angle_alpha   90.00
_cell.angle_beta   90.00
_cell.angle_gamma   90.00
#
_symmetry.space_group_name_H-M   'P 1'
#
loop_
_entity.id
_entity.type
_entity.pdbx_description
1 polymer ?
#
loop_
_entity_poly.entity_id
_entity_poly.type
_entity_poly.pdbx_seq_one_letter_code
_entity_poly.pdbx_strand_id
1 'polypeptide(L)'
;MGDHADSAVHHPDHTLQALDLKGLRGDAGFFVRADAVAAFVARERRFPKKSDADATAVLLAEWLANQRQYRHGRGVGVGSFTDERKAYLDRVAPGWDVMRKTDSFEDSAAATASWARENGRLPSEREGASEEELMLGKFVNAARTAATSYRRAPEKRSSMLWNSQRQLLLDTLLPNWDRPLKVRKDFEAMVDELADFVARQERWPAGASSTTAPPEERSLGTWLANRKSDGRKGSLSPERTATLDRRVPGWNATLRKRG
;
A
#
# COMPACT_ATOMS: atom_id res chain seq x y z
N MET A 1 46.53 -19.55 -43.90
CA MET A 1 45.15 -20.09 -43.88
C MET A 1 44.81 -20.35 -42.43
N GLY A 2 43.89 -19.59 -41.85
CA GLY A 2 43.56 -19.60 -40.42
C GLY A 2 43.76 -18.23 -39.78
N ASP A 3 42.94 -17.27 -40.18
CA ASP A 3 42.90 -15.91 -39.63
C ASP A 3 41.92 -15.91 -38.46
N HIS A 4 42.42 -15.64 -37.24
CA HIS A 4 41.60 -15.48 -36.05
C HIS A 4 41.07 -14.04 -36.03
N ALA A 5 39.85 -13.86 -36.53
CA ALA A 5 39.12 -12.60 -36.41
C ALA A 5 38.65 -12.42 -34.96
N ASP A 6 39.41 -11.61 -34.23
CA ASP A 6 39.08 -11.06 -32.92
C ASP A 6 37.84 -10.16 -33.07
N SER A 7 36.69 -10.65 -32.57
CA SER A 7 35.44 -9.89 -32.57
C SER A 7 35.45 -8.91 -31.41
N ALA A 8 35.99 -7.71 -31.66
CA ALA A 8 35.84 -6.58 -30.77
C ALA A 8 34.35 -6.15 -30.73
N VAL A 9 33.64 -6.54 -29.67
CA VAL A 9 32.37 -5.95 -29.27
C VAL A 9 32.67 -4.51 -28.83
N HIS A 10 32.60 -3.59 -29.78
CA HIS A 10 32.63 -2.17 -29.50
C HIS A 10 31.32 -1.82 -28.78
N HIS A 11 31.37 -1.62 -27.46
CA HIS A 11 30.30 -0.95 -26.73
C HIS A 11 30.53 0.56 -26.85
N PRO A 12 29.82 1.28 -27.74
CA PRO A 12 29.95 2.72 -27.77
C PRO A 12 29.30 3.30 -26.51
N ASP A 13 30.11 3.93 -25.66
CA ASP A 13 29.67 4.76 -24.54
C ASP A 13 29.17 6.12 -25.07
N HIS A 14 28.10 6.07 -25.86
CA HIS A 14 27.34 7.26 -26.26
C HIS A 14 26.18 7.41 -25.29
N THR A 15 26.21 8.46 -24.46
CA THR A 15 25.05 8.84 -23.65
C THR A 15 23.93 9.27 -24.59
N LEU A 16 22.99 8.36 -24.86
CA LEU A 16 21.82 8.61 -25.70
C LEU A 16 20.92 9.66 -25.06
N GLN A 17 20.54 10.68 -25.83
CA GLN A 17 19.66 11.74 -25.35
C GLN A 17 18.20 11.42 -25.63
N ALA A 18 17.30 12.12 -24.92
CA ALA A 18 15.85 12.02 -25.09
C ALA A 18 15.37 12.15 -26.56
N LEU A 19 16.04 12.98 -27.37
CA LEU A 19 15.70 13.17 -28.79
C LEU A 19 16.06 11.93 -29.62
N ASP A 20 17.22 11.32 -29.37
CA ASP A 20 17.67 10.11 -30.06
C ASP A 20 16.71 8.95 -29.80
N LEU A 21 16.29 8.78 -28.55
CA LEU A 21 15.36 7.73 -28.15
C LEU A 21 13.95 7.89 -28.74
N LYS A 22 13.51 9.11 -29.08
CA LYS A 22 12.21 9.34 -29.73
C LYS A 22 12.21 8.98 -31.20
N GLY A 23 13.34 9.16 -31.90
CA GLY A 23 13.47 8.93 -33.34
C GLY A 23 13.49 7.45 -33.75
N LEU A 24 13.85 6.56 -32.82
CA LEU A 24 14.03 5.13 -33.10
C LEU A 24 12.70 4.39 -33.37
N ARG A 25 12.62 3.68 -34.50
CA ARG A 25 11.47 2.82 -34.87
C ARG A 25 11.93 1.38 -35.12
N GLY A 26 10.97 0.44 -35.11
CA GLY A 26 11.23 -0.98 -35.38
C GLY A 26 12.06 -1.71 -34.32
N ASP A 27 12.60 -2.88 -34.67
CA ASP A 27 13.36 -3.77 -33.77
C ASP A 27 14.66 -3.15 -33.26
N ALA A 28 15.40 -2.44 -34.11
CA ALA A 28 16.62 -1.74 -33.70
C ALA A 28 16.34 -0.74 -32.56
N GLY A 29 15.18 -0.07 -32.60
CA GLY A 29 14.77 0.84 -31.55
C GLY A 29 14.35 0.18 -30.23
N PHE A 30 14.08 -1.12 -30.22
CA PHE A 30 13.78 -1.86 -28.99
C PHE A 30 15.06 -2.08 -28.19
N PHE A 31 16.08 -2.69 -28.80
CA PHE A 31 17.31 -3.09 -28.12
C PHE A 31 18.07 -1.89 -27.57
N VAL A 32 18.14 -0.81 -28.34
CA VAL A 32 18.78 0.45 -27.91
C VAL A 32 18.09 1.04 -26.65
N ARG A 33 16.76 0.98 -26.57
CA ARG A 33 16.04 1.45 -25.38
C ARG A 33 16.20 0.50 -24.20
N ALA A 34 16.28 -0.81 -24.44
CA ALA A 34 16.57 -1.80 -23.41
C ALA A 34 17.95 -1.59 -22.78
N ASP A 35 18.97 -1.34 -23.60
CA ASP A 35 20.33 -1.04 -23.13
C ASP A 35 20.38 0.30 -22.38
N ALA A 36 19.63 1.31 -22.84
CA ALA A 36 19.51 2.58 -22.13
C ALA A 36 18.85 2.42 -20.74
N VAL A 37 17.84 1.54 -20.60
CA VAL A 37 17.28 1.17 -19.29
C VAL A 37 18.33 0.48 -18.42
N ALA A 38 19.08 -0.48 -18.98
CA ALA A 38 20.15 -1.18 -18.25
C ALA A 38 21.22 -0.21 -17.73
N ALA A 39 21.68 0.71 -18.57
CA ALA A 39 22.65 1.73 -18.20
C ALA A 39 22.12 2.66 -17.10
N PHE A 40 20.85 3.07 -17.19
CA PHE A 40 20.20 3.85 -16.14
C PHE A 40 20.17 3.08 -14.81
N VAL A 41 19.75 1.81 -14.81
CA VAL A 41 19.68 0.97 -13.60
C VAL A 41 21.06 0.74 -13.00
N ALA A 42 22.08 0.54 -13.82
CA ALA A 42 23.45 0.39 -13.36
C ALA A 42 23.95 1.65 -12.63
N ARG A 43 23.61 2.84 -13.16
CA ARG A 43 24.01 4.14 -12.58
C ARG A 43 23.22 4.49 -11.32
N GLU A 44 21.90 4.39 -11.39
CA GLU A 44 20.98 4.91 -10.35
C GLU A 44 20.57 3.84 -9.33
N ARG A 45 20.93 2.57 -9.56
CA ARG A 45 20.53 1.41 -8.74
C ARG A 45 19.01 1.27 -8.55
N ARG A 46 18.24 1.83 -9.49
CA ARG A 46 16.77 1.78 -9.53
C ARG A 46 16.27 1.88 -10.97
N PHE A 47 15.03 1.48 -11.20
CA PHE A 47 14.37 1.73 -12.49
C PHE A 47 13.95 3.20 -12.65
N PRO A 48 13.88 3.70 -13.90
CA PRO A 48 13.41 5.05 -14.19
C PRO A 48 11.93 5.22 -13.82
N LYS A 49 11.56 6.40 -13.34
CA LYS A 49 10.21 6.76 -12.89
C LYS A 49 9.69 7.95 -13.70
N LYS A 50 8.37 8.01 -13.92
CA LYS A 50 7.74 9.14 -14.65
C LYS A 50 7.84 10.49 -13.93
N SER A 51 8.20 10.47 -12.64
CA SER A 51 8.44 11.64 -11.82
C SER A 51 9.91 12.07 -11.76
N ASP A 52 10.80 11.41 -12.51
CA ASP A 52 12.21 11.82 -12.59
C ASP A 52 12.32 13.18 -13.28
N ALA A 53 13.28 14.00 -12.84
CA ALA A 53 13.51 15.35 -13.39
C ALA A 53 14.17 15.31 -14.78
N ASP A 54 14.88 14.23 -15.09
CA ASP A 54 15.55 14.01 -16.37
C ASP A 54 14.56 13.52 -17.44
N ALA A 55 14.51 14.22 -18.57
CA ALA A 55 13.61 13.89 -19.67
C ALA A 55 13.93 12.50 -20.28
N THR A 56 15.19 12.07 -20.26
CA THR A 56 15.59 10.74 -20.75
C THR A 56 15.03 9.66 -19.84
N ALA A 57 15.18 9.80 -18.52
CA ALA A 57 14.59 8.92 -17.52
C ALA A 57 13.06 8.80 -17.66
N VAL A 58 12.35 9.92 -17.85
CA VAL A 58 10.89 9.90 -18.05
C VAL A 58 10.50 9.10 -19.29
N LEU A 59 11.20 9.29 -20.42
CA LEU A 59 10.95 8.54 -21.66
C LEU A 59 11.22 7.04 -21.49
N LEU A 60 12.31 6.68 -20.82
CA LEU A 60 12.62 5.28 -20.52
C LEU A 60 11.56 4.66 -19.60
N ALA A 61 11.06 5.41 -18.61
CA ALA A 61 9.99 4.95 -17.72
C ALA A 61 8.67 4.70 -18.48
N GLU A 62 8.31 5.58 -19.40
CA GLU A 62 7.13 5.41 -20.26
C GLU A 62 7.26 4.24 -21.23
N TRP A 63 8.42 4.13 -21.88
CA TRP A 63 8.69 3.03 -22.79
C TRP A 63 8.68 1.68 -22.06
N LEU A 64 9.34 1.59 -20.91
CA LEU A 64 9.38 0.38 -20.09
C LEU A 64 7.98 -0.01 -19.60
N ALA A 65 7.16 0.97 -19.22
CA ALA A 65 5.77 0.71 -18.84
C ALA A 65 4.96 0.08 -19.98
N ASN A 66 5.17 0.52 -21.23
CA ASN A 66 4.52 -0.08 -22.40
C ASN A 66 5.01 -1.51 -22.68
N GLN A 67 6.31 -1.79 -22.58
CA GLN A 67 6.85 -3.15 -22.79
C GLN A 67 6.21 -4.15 -21.85
N ARG A 68 6.14 -3.78 -20.57
CA ARG A 68 5.51 -4.61 -19.55
C ARG A 68 3.98 -4.76 -19.78
N GLN A 69 3.29 -3.79 -20.38
CA GLN A 69 1.90 -3.97 -20.79
C GLN A 69 1.77 -4.97 -21.95
N TYR A 70 2.64 -4.89 -22.97
CA TYR A 70 2.60 -5.78 -24.14
C TYR A 70 2.85 -7.24 -23.75
N ARG A 71 3.83 -7.49 -22.87
CA ARG A 71 4.19 -8.81 -22.33
C ARG A 71 3.02 -9.65 -21.82
N HIS A 72 1.98 -9.03 -21.28
CA HIS A 72 0.78 -9.79 -20.86
C HIS A 72 -0.48 -9.32 -21.61
N GLY A 73 -0.37 -9.13 -22.92
CA GLY A 73 -1.54 -9.04 -23.79
C GLY A 73 -2.35 -7.76 -23.68
N ARG A 74 -1.79 -6.64 -23.21
CA ARG A 74 -2.49 -5.33 -23.16
C ARG A 74 -1.81 -4.28 -24.03
N GLY A 75 -2.59 -3.47 -24.75
CA GLY A 75 -2.11 -2.36 -25.57
C GLY A 75 -2.05 -2.65 -27.07
N VAL A 76 -1.84 -1.61 -27.88
CA VAL A 76 -1.85 -1.70 -29.36
C VAL A 76 -0.62 -2.44 -29.92
N GLY A 77 0.44 -2.60 -29.11
CA GLY A 77 1.72 -3.22 -29.51
C GLY A 77 1.89 -4.70 -29.11
N VAL A 78 0.83 -5.36 -28.61
CA VAL A 78 0.90 -6.74 -28.06
C VAL A 78 1.51 -7.75 -29.03
N GLY A 79 1.12 -7.71 -30.31
CA GLY A 79 1.64 -8.64 -31.33
C GLY A 79 3.12 -8.43 -31.69
N SER A 80 3.74 -7.33 -31.23
CA SER A 80 5.15 -7.04 -31.48
C SER A 80 6.07 -7.50 -30.34
N PHE A 81 5.53 -7.95 -29.20
CA PHE A 81 6.35 -8.38 -28.07
C PHE A 81 6.69 -9.87 -28.22
N THR A 82 7.90 -10.16 -28.70
CA THR A 82 8.40 -11.51 -28.98
C THR A 82 9.14 -12.11 -27.78
N ASP A 83 9.32 -13.43 -27.77
CA ASP A 83 10.10 -14.12 -26.74
C ASP A 83 11.58 -13.68 -26.73
N GLU A 84 12.12 -13.33 -27.91
CA GLU A 84 13.47 -12.76 -28.05
C GLU A 84 13.60 -11.43 -27.29
N ARG A 85 12.63 -10.53 -27.46
CA ARG A 85 12.58 -9.24 -26.76
C ARG A 85 12.49 -9.42 -25.25
N LYS A 86 11.71 -10.41 -24.80
CA LYS A 86 11.63 -10.79 -23.37
C LYS A 86 12.98 -11.28 -22.86
N ALA A 87 13.59 -12.25 -23.52
CA ALA A 87 14.88 -12.83 -23.13
C ALA A 87 15.98 -11.77 -23.08
N TYR A 88 15.95 -10.81 -24.00
CA TYR A 88 16.89 -9.69 -24.01
C TYR A 88 16.73 -8.81 -22.77
N LEU A 89 15.51 -8.37 -22.46
CA LEU A 89 15.24 -7.51 -21.30
C LEU A 89 15.53 -8.22 -19.98
N ASP A 90 15.21 -9.51 -19.85
CA ASP A 90 15.55 -10.30 -18.66
C ASP A 90 17.06 -10.33 -18.40
N ARG A 91 17.85 -10.35 -19.46
CA ARG A 91 19.32 -10.35 -19.40
C ARG A 91 19.90 -8.96 -19.08
N VAL A 92 19.45 -7.90 -19.77
CA VAL A 92 20.08 -6.57 -19.64
C VAL A 92 19.49 -5.72 -18.52
N ALA A 93 18.22 -5.94 -18.17
CA ALA A 93 17.52 -5.17 -17.16
C ALA A 93 16.76 -6.11 -16.21
N PRO A 94 17.44 -6.98 -15.44
CA PRO A 94 16.79 -7.94 -14.55
C PRO A 94 15.81 -7.24 -13.59
N GLY A 95 14.61 -7.79 -13.44
CA GLY A 95 13.52 -7.16 -12.67
C GLY A 95 12.72 -6.10 -13.45
N TRP A 96 13.00 -5.91 -14.75
CA TRP A 96 12.24 -4.97 -15.58
C TRP A 96 10.76 -5.34 -15.69
N ASP A 97 10.41 -6.63 -15.75
CA ASP A 97 9.03 -7.12 -15.87
C ASP A 97 8.30 -7.18 -14.54
N VAL A 98 8.84 -6.53 -13.50
CA VAL A 98 8.04 -6.11 -12.37
C VAL A 98 7.15 -4.95 -12.84
N MET A 99 6.29 -5.20 -13.85
CA MET A 99 5.02 -4.49 -13.90
C MET A 99 4.20 -5.06 -12.76
N ARG A 100 3.79 -4.14 -11.92
CA ARG A 100 2.57 -4.24 -11.15
C ARG A 100 1.38 -4.38 -12.10
N LYS A 101 1.23 -5.55 -12.73
CA LYS A 101 0.15 -5.84 -13.66
C LYS A 101 -0.98 -6.51 -12.91
N THR A 102 -1.57 -5.77 -11.97
CA THR A 102 -2.53 -6.34 -11.01
C THR A 102 -1.95 -7.64 -10.49
N ASP A 103 -1.08 -7.58 -9.47
CA ASP A 103 -0.95 -8.73 -8.57
C ASP A 103 -2.38 -9.20 -8.40
N SER A 104 -2.69 -10.40 -8.92
CA SER A 104 -4.04 -10.90 -8.76
C SER A 104 -4.33 -10.85 -7.27
N PHE A 105 -5.60 -10.81 -6.87
CA PHE A 105 -5.86 -10.76 -5.44
C PHE A 105 -5.13 -11.92 -4.73
N GLU A 106 -5.01 -13.04 -5.46
CA GLU A 106 -4.27 -14.24 -5.14
C GLU A 106 -2.76 -14.02 -5.04
N ASP A 107 -2.12 -13.37 -6.02
CA ASP A 107 -0.68 -13.07 -5.98
C ASP A 107 -0.34 -12.09 -4.85
N SER A 108 -1.17 -11.07 -4.64
CA SER A 108 -1.01 -10.13 -3.53
C SER A 108 -1.13 -10.84 -2.19
N ALA A 109 -2.08 -11.77 -2.07
CA ALA A 109 -2.27 -12.58 -0.86
C ALA A 109 -1.06 -13.49 -0.61
N ALA A 110 -0.54 -14.14 -1.65
CA ALA A 110 0.63 -15.01 -1.56
C ALA A 110 1.90 -14.24 -1.19
N ALA A 111 2.17 -13.11 -1.86
CA ALA A 111 3.31 -12.24 -1.55
C ALA A 111 3.23 -11.68 -0.13
N THR A 112 2.05 -11.23 0.31
CA THR A 112 1.83 -10.78 1.68
C THR A 112 2.10 -11.90 2.68
N ALA A 113 1.71 -13.14 2.37
CA ALA A 113 1.93 -14.28 3.26
C ALA A 113 3.39 -14.69 3.38
N SER A 114 4.13 -14.70 2.27
CA SER A 114 5.58 -14.93 2.30
C SER A 114 6.29 -13.85 3.11
N TRP A 115 6.00 -12.58 2.82
CA TRP A 115 6.56 -11.46 3.55
C TRP A 115 6.26 -11.55 5.06
N ALA A 116 5.02 -11.90 5.43
CA ALA A 116 4.61 -11.99 6.82
C ALA A 116 5.29 -13.13 7.59
N ARG A 117 5.57 -14.26 6.91
CA ARG A 117 6.34 -15.37 7.49
C ARG A 117 7.78 -14.98 7.75
N GLU A 118 8.40 -14.27 6.80
CA GLU A 118 9.78 -13.81 6.92
C GLU A 118 9.95 -12.74 8.00
N ASN A 119 8.98 -11.84 8.14
CA ASN A 119 9.07 -10.68 9.03
C ASN A 119 8.37 -10.90 10.39
N GLY A 120 7.66 -12.02 10.57
CA GLY A 120 6.90 -12.35 11.79
C GLY A 120 5.71 -11.43 12.08
N ARG A 121 5.28 -10.61 11.11
CA ARG A 121 4.17 -9.66 11.24
C ARG A 121 3.53 -9.35 9.89
N LEU A 122 2.34 -8.75 9.89
CA LEU A 122 1.75 -8.23 8.66
C LEU A 122 2.46 -6.93 8.21
N PRO A 123 2.53 -6.70 6.89
CA PRO A 123 3.08 -5.46 6.35
C PRO A 123 2.18 -4.27 6.69
N SER A 124 2.79 -3.10 6.84
CA SER A 124 2.11 -1.90 7.31
C SER A 124 2.59 -0.65 6.59
N GLU A 125 1.75 0.37 6.50
CA GLU A 125 2.08 1.66 5.90
C GLU A 125 2.85 2.56 6.91
N ARG A 126 3.89 2.01 7.57
CA ARG A 126 4.70 2.74 8.56
C ARG A 126 5.77 3.60 7.90
N GLU A 127 6.15 4.68 8.56
CA GLU A 127 7.25 5.54 8.13
C GLU A 127 8.58 4.75 8.15
N GLY A 128 9.38 4.89 7.09
CA GLY A 128 10.63 4.15 6.91
C GLY A 128 10.48 2.71 6.40
N ALA A 129 9.27 2.27 6.03
CA ALA A 129 9.06 0.97 5.39
C ALA A 129 9.63 0.91 3.97
N SER A 130 10.03 -0.29 3.53
CA SER A 130 10.47 -0.53 2.15
C SER A 130 9.30 -0.31 1.17
N GLU A 131 9.62 -0.04 -0.10
CA GLU A 131 8.60 0.12 -1.16
C GLU A 131 7.69 -1.13 -1.24
N GLU A 132 8.27 -2.32 -1.05
CA GLU A 132 7.56 -3.60 -0.96
C GLU A 132 6.60 -3.68 0.25
N GLU A 133 7.07 -3.36 1.46
CA GLU A 133 6.23 -3.37 2.67
C GLU A 133 5.05 -2.39 2.52
N LEU A 134 5.30 -1.19 1.98
CA LEU A 134 4.26 -0.19 1.74
C LEU A 134 3.20 -0.68 0.74
N MET A 135 3.61 -1.41 -0.30
CA MET A 135 2.69 -1.96 -1.28
C MET A 135 1.83 -3.07 -0.70
N LEU A 136 2.42 -4.02 0.01
CA LEU A 136 1.69 -5.11 0.65
C LEU A 136 0.79 -4.59 1.79
N GLY A 137 1.22 -3.57 2.53
CA GLY A 137 0.42 -2.88 3.53
C GLY A 137 -0.86 -2.25 2.94
N LYS A 138 -0.74 -1.59 1.79
CA LYS A 138 -1.89 -1.04 1.04
C LYS A 138 -2.86 -2.13 0.59
N PHE A 139 -2.34 -3.27 0.14
CA PHE A 139 -3.17 -4.43 -0.22
C PHE A 139 -3.99 -4.93 0.97
N VAL A 140 -3.34 -5.18 2.12
CA VAL A 140 -4.02 -5.65 3.34
C VAL A 140 -5.11 -4.66 3.78
N ASN A 141 -4.85 -3.35 3.70
CA ASN A 141 -5.82 -2.32 4.06
C ASN A 141 -7.04 -2.27 3.09
N ALA A 142 -6.78 -2.39 1.79
CA ALA A 142 -7.84 -2.48 0.79
C ALA A 142 -8.72 -3.74 1.00
N ALA A 143 -8.10 -4.89 1.26
CA ALA A 143 -8.81 -6.14 1.55
C ALA A 143 -9.70 -6.02 2.79
N ARG A 144 -9.21 -5.41 3.89
CA ARG A 144 -9.99 -5.17 5.12
C ARG A 144 -11.22 -4.28 4.87
N THR A 145 -11.03 -3.24 4.05
CA THR A 145 -12.09 -2.30 3.69
C THR A 145 -13.18 -2.98 2.86
N ALA A 146 -12.77 -3.80 1.89
CA ALA A 146 -13.68 -4.58 1.04
C ALA A 146 -14.47 -5.61 1.85
N ALA A 147 -13.81 -6.40 2.72
CA ALA A 147 -14.47 -7.37 3.59
C ALA A 147 -15.47 -6.73 4.57
N THR A 148 -15.12 -5.57 5.13
CA THR A 148 -16.02 -4.82 6.01
C THR A 148 -17.25 -4.32 5.26
N SER A 149 -17.07 -3.87 4.02
CA SER A 149 -18.17 -3.42 3.16
C SER A 149 -19.08 -4.59 2.78
N TYR A 150 -18.51 -5.75 2.44
CA TYR A 150 -19.24 -6.97 2.16
C TYR A 150 -20.08 -7.45 3.35
N ARG A 151 -19.52 -7.48 4.57
CA ARG A 151 -20.26 -7.86 5.80
C ARG A 151 -21.45 -6.95 6.10
N ARG A 152 -21.39 -5.67 5.72
CA ARG A 152 -22.43 -4.68 6.03
C ARG A 152 -23.56 -4.61 5.01
N ALA A 153 -23.24 -4.85 3.73
CA ALA A 153 -24.17 -4.67 2.62
C ALA A 153 -23.80 -5.62 1.46
N PRO A 154 -23.99 -6.94 1.63
CA PRO A 154 -23.60 -7.95 0.64
C PRO A 154 -24.36 -7.83 -0.68
N GLU A 155 -25.49 -7.14 -0.72
CA GLU A 155 -26.34 -6.93 -1.89
C GLU A 155 -25.82 -5.83 -2.85
N LYS A 156 -24.85 -5.00 -2.42
CA LYS A 156 -24.37 -3.88 -3.25
C LYS A 156 -23.43 -4.33 -4.36
N ARG A 157 -23.52 -3.70 -5.53
CA ARG A 157 -22.60 -3.97 -6.66
C ARG A 157 -21.11 -3.81 -6.32
N SER A 158 -20.76 -2.96 -5.35
CA SER A 158 -19.39 -2.80 -4.85
C SER A 158 -18.93 -3.94 -3.92
N SER A 159 -19.85 -4.70 -3.32
CA SER A 159 -19.55 -5.92 -2.57
C SER A 159 -19.26 -7.09 -3.50
N MET A 160 -19.75 -7.11 -4.74
CA MET A 160 -19.54 -8.20 -5.72
C MET A 160 -18.07 -8.40 -6.12
N LEU A 161 -17.21 -7.39 -5.93
CA LEU A 161 -15.75 -7.52 -6.12
C LEU A 161 -15.08 -8.31 -4.98
N TRP A 162 -15.74 -8.41 -3.82
CA TRP A 162 -15.39 -9.29 -2.72
C TRP A 162 -16.24 -10.57 -2.81
N ASN A 163 -15.63 -11.74 -2.69
CA ASN A 163 -16.38 -13.01 -2.75
C ASN A 163 -15.89 -13.98 -1.68
N SER A 164 -16.64 -15.07 -1.48
CA SER A 164 -16.32 -16.12 -0.50
C SER A 164 -14.95 -16.78 -0.75
N GLN A 165 -14.52 -16.88 -2.01
CA GLN A 165 -13.22 -17.47 -2.38
C GLN A 165 -12.05 -16.59 -1.94
N ARG A 166 -12.15 -15.27 -2.09
CA ARG A 166 -11.14 -14.29 -1.63
C ARG A 166 -11.04 -14.24 -0.11
N GLN A 167 -12.19 -14.32 0.57
CA GLN A 167 -12.25 -14.43 2.03
C GLN A 167 -11.52 -15.69 2.51
N LEU A 168 -11.88 -16.86 1.98
CA LEU A 168 -11.26 -18.14 2.34
C LEU A 168 -9.75 -18.16 2.07
N LEU A 169 -9.33 -17.58 0.94
CA LEU A 169 -7.92 -17.49 0.59
C LEU A 169 -7.10 -16.71 1.62
N LEU A 170 -7.57 -15.52 2.02
CA LEU A 170 -6.86 -14.74 3.03
C LEU A 170 -6.91 -15.38 4.41
N ASP A 171 -8.04 -15.98 4.80
CA ASP A 171 -8.16 -16.71 6.07
C ASP A 171 -7.15 -17.88 6.13
N THR A 172 -6.88 -18.51 4.99
CA THR A 172 -5.92 -19.62 4.85
C THR A 172 -4.47 -19.12 4.85
N LEU A 173 -4.16 -18.11 4.04
CA LEU A 173 -2.78 -17.67 3.81
C LEU A 173 -2.27 -16.71 4.89
N LEU A 174 -3.17 -15.96 5.52
CA LEU A 174 -2.84 -14.86 6.43
C LEU A 174 -3.75 -14.93 7.68
N PRO A 175 -3.51 -15.86 8.62
CA PRO A 175 -4.31 -15.96 9.83
C PRO A 175 -4.39 -14.61 10.56
N ASN A 176 -5.60 -14.20 10.94
CA ASN A 176 -5.89 -12.92 11.61
C ASN A 176 -5.64 -11.65 10.75
N TRP A 177 -5.54 -11.77 9.41
CA TRP A 177 -5.39 -10.61 8.52
C TRP A 177 -6.50 -9.58 8.67
N ASP A 178 -7.72 -10.03 8.96
CA ASP A 178 -8.91 -9.19 9.05
C ASP A 178 -9.02 -8.48 10.40
N ARG A 179 -8.15 -8.80 11.37
CA ARG A 179 -8.02 -8.02 12.61
C ARG A 179 -7.59 -6.61 12.24
N PRO A 180 -8.45 -5.60 12.44
CA PRO A 180 -8.14 -4.26 11.98
C PRO A 180 -7.01 -3.67 12.82
N LEU A 181 -6.11 -2.90 12.19
CA LEU A 181 -5.08 -2.11 12.88
C LEU A 181 -5.64 -1.04 13.83
N LYS A 182 -6.96 -0.85 13.85
CA LYS A 182 -7.71 -0.33 14.99
C LYS A 182 -9.08 -1.01 14.96
N VAL A 183 -9.35 -1.94 15.87
CA VAL A 183 -10.75 -2.28 16.17
C VAL A 183 -11.36 -0.95 16.61
N ARG A 184 -12.19 -0.34 15.75
CA ARG A 184 -13.11 0.67 16.24
C ARG A 184 -14.03 -0.08 17.17
N LYS A 185 -13.70 -0.04 18.45
CA LYS A 185 -14.59 -0.50 19.52
C LYS A 185 -15.93 0.16 19.26
N ASP A 186 -16.98 -0.63 19.37
CA ASP A 186 -18.32 -0.07 19.30
C ASP A 186 -18.54 0.89 20.48
N PHE A 187 -19.69 1.56 20.47
CA PHE A 187 -19.98 2.57 21.48
C PHE A 187 -19.95 1.98 22.89
N GLU A 188 -20.50 0.79 23.09
CA GLU A 188 -20.53 0.14 24.40
C GLU A 188 -19.12 -0.21 24.86
N ALA A 189 -18.33 -0.89 24.04
CA ALA A 189 -16.95 -1.24 24.39
C ALA A 189 -16.07 -0.03 24.72
N MET A 190 -16.31 1.15 24.11
CA MET A 190 -15.63 2.39 24.48
C MET A 190 -16.13 2.97 25.81
N VAL A 191 -17.43 2.81 26.13
CA VAL A 191 -18.00 3.21 27.43
C VAL A 191 -17.44 2.32 28.54
N ASP A 192 -17.37 1.00 28.33
CA ASP A 192 -16.81 0.03 29.27
C ASP A 192 -15.36 0.37 29.61
N GLU A 193 -14.54 0.57 28.58
CA GLU A 193 -13.13 0.90 28.76
C GLU A 193 -12.94 2.25 29.45
N LEU A 194 -13.79 3.23 29.15
CA LEU A 194 -13.76 4.52 29.85
C LEU A 194 -14.16 4.37 31.32
N ALA A 195 -15.20 3.60 31.62
CA ALA A 195 -15.65 3.33 32.98
C ALA A 195 -14.54 2.63 33.79
N ASP A 196 -13.93 1.58 33.21
CA ASP A 196 -12.83 0.85 33.82
C ASP A 196 -11.61 1.73 34.06
N PHE A 197 -11.26 2.58 33.09
CA PHE A 197 -10.15 3.52 33.23
C PHE A 197 -10.39 4.48 34.39
N VAL A 198 -11.56 5.12 34.45
CA VAL A 198 -11.92 6.08 35.50
C VAL A 198 -11.98 5.39 36.86
N ALA A 199 -12.52 4.18 36.95
CA ALA A 199 -12.57 3.41 38.18
C ALA A 199 -11.18 3.03 38.70
N ARG A 200 -10.23 2.72 37.81
CA ARG A 200 -8.86 2.31 38.19
C ARG A 200 -7.93 3.49 38.47
N GLN A 201 -8.05 4.56 37.70
CA GLN A 201 -7.11 5.68 37.70
C GLN A 201 -7.65 6.90 38.47
N GLU A 202 -8.93 6.88 38.85
CA GLU A 202 -9.64 7.97 39.53
C GLU A 202 -9.50 9.33 38.82
N ARG A 203 -9.27 9.30 37.50
CA ARG A 203 -9.10 10.48 36.65
C ARG A 203 -9.61 10.21 35.23
N TRP A 204 -9.81 11.28 34.47
CA TRP A 204 -10.10 11.18 33.03
C TRP A 204 -8.85 10.81 32.23
N PRO A 205 -9.01 10.07 31.12
CA PRO A 205 -7.91 9.78 30.20
C PRO A 205 -7.42 11.08 29.54
N ALA A 206 -6.10 11.18 29.37
CA ALA A 206 -5.48 12.32 28.73
C ALA A 206 -5.81 12.37 27.23
N GLY A 207 -6.03 13.57 26.70
CA GLY A 207 -6.32 13.75 25.27
C GLY A 207 -5.08 13.59 24.38
N ALA A 208 -5.29 13.70 23.07
CA ALA A 208 -4.23 13.57 22.05
C ALA A 208 -3.02 14.49 22.25
N SER A 209 -3.15 15.62 22.97
CA SER A 209 -2.07 16.57 23.25
C SER A 209 -1.12 16.14 24.36
N SER A 210 -1.41 15.04 25.08
CA SER A 210 -0.50 14.52 26.09
C SER A 210 0.73 13.89 25.44
N THR A 211 1.92 14.29 25.88
CA THR A 211 3.20 13.73 25.43
C THR A 211 3.66 12.53 26.29
N THR A 212 3.05 12.34 27.46
CA THR A 212 3.44 11.32 28.44
C THR A 212 2.47 10.14 28.52
N ALA A 213 1.24 10.29 28.00
CA ALA A 213 0.23 9.24 28.04
C ALA A 213 0.43 8.21 26.91
N PRO A 214 0.22 6.92 27.19
CA PRO A 214 0.36 5.88 26.19
C PRO A 214 -0.69 6.01 25.07
N PRO A 215 -0.44 5.46 23.87
CA PRO A 215 -1.33 5.60 22.71
C PRO A 215 -2.79 5.20 22.95
N GLU A 216 -3.04 4.16 23.73
CA GLU A 216 -4.38 3.67 24.08
C GLU A 216 -5.15 4.68 24.93
N GLU A 217 -4.52 5.27 25.95
CA GLU A 217 -5.14 6.30 26.78
C GLU A 217 -5.49 7.54 25.94
N ARG A 218 -4.57 7.98 25.07
CA ARG A 218 -4.80 9.13 24.18
C ARG A 218 -5.98 8.91 23.24
N SER A 219 -6.13 7.69 22.72
CA SER A 219 -7.27 7.30 21.90
C SER A 219 -8.59 7.40 22.68
N LEU A 220 -8.61 6.92 23.92
CA LEU A 220 -9.78 6.98 24.81
C LEU A 220 -10.12 8.43 25.20
N GLY A 221 -9.11 9.27 25.49
CA GLY A 221 -9.26 10.69 25.78
C GLY A 221 -9.83 11.49 24.60
N THR A 222 -9.35 11.23 23.39
CA THR A 222 -9.92 11.83 22.16
C THR A 222 -11.36 11.40 21.94
N TRP A 223 -11.70 10.13 22.18
CA TRP A 223 -13.07 9.65 22.08
C TRP A 223 -13.99 10.38 23.07
N LEU A 224 -13.59 10.51 24.34
CA LEU A 224 -14.35 11.25 25.35
C LEU A 224 -14.56 12.73 24.96
N ALA A 225 -13.51 13.40 24.45
CA ALA A 225 -13.61 14.79 24.01
C ALA A 225 -14.64 14.98 22.88
N ASN A 226 -14.69 14.05 21.93
CA ASN A 226 -15.70 14.05 20.87
C ASN A 226 -17.11 13.86 21.43
N ARG A 227 -17.32 12.91 22.35
CA ARG A 227 -18.61 12.71 23.03
C ARG A 227 -19.06 13.96 23.79
N LYS A 228 -18.15 14.63 24.52
CA LYS A 228 -18.44 15.92 25.18
C LYS A 228 -18.87 16.99 24.17
N SER A 229 -18.24 17.04 23.00
CA SER A 229 -18.66 17.96 21.94
C SER A 229 -20.04 17.60 21.39
N ASP A 230 -20.33 16.33 21.17
CA ASP A 230 -21.60 15.88 20.60
C ASP A 230 -22.76 16.09 21.58
N GLY A 231 -22.55 15.83 22.86
CA GLY A 231 -23.52 16.13 23.92
C GLY A 231 -23.84 17.62 23.98
N ARG A 232 -22.82 18.50 23.91
CA ARG A 232 -23.03 19.96 23.86
C ARG A 232 -23.79 20.44 22.62
N LYS A 233 -23.62 19.74 21.49
CA LYS A 233 -24.30 20.05 20.23
C LYS A 233 -25.69 19.41 20.13
N GLY A 234 -26.08 18.58 21.10
CA GLY A 234 -27.32 17.79 21.02
C GLY A 234 -27.32 16.72 19.92
N SER A 235 -26.16 16.33 19.41
CA SER A 235 -26.02 15.34 18.33
C SER A 235 -25.86 13.89 18.83
N LEU A 236 -25.83 13.70 20.16
CA LEU A 236 -25.84 12.38 20.77
C LEU A 236 -27.28 11.86 20.91
N SER A 237 -27.54 10.61 20.52
CA SER A 237 -28.89 10.04 20.69
C SER A 237 -29.25 9.89 22.17
N PRO A 238 -30.53 9.95 22.54
CA PRO A 238 -30.98 9.80 23.93
C PRO A 238 -30.46 8.52 24.60
N GLU A 239 -30.42 7.40 23.87
CA GLU A 239 -29.97 6.10 24.36
C GLU A 239 -28.47 6.12 24.70
N ARG A 240 -27.67 6.78 23.86
CA ARG A 240 -26.22 6.92 24.07
C ARG A 240 -25.92 7.84 25.25
N THR A 241 -26.70 8.91 25.41
CA THR A 241 -26.59 9.83 26.55
C THR A 241 -26.92 9.08 27.85
N ALA A 242 -28.05 8.38 27.90
CA ALA A 242 -28.45 7.59 29.06
C ALA A 242 -27.41 6.51 29.43
N THR A 243 -26.78 5.90 28.43
CA THR A 243 -25.73 4.90 28.66
C THR A 243 -24.48 5.52 29.29
N LEU A 244 -24.03 6.67 28.79
CA LEU A 244 -22.89 7.40 29.37
C LEU A 244 -23.21 7.92 30.78
N ASP A 245 -24.40 8.46 31.00
CA ASP A 245 -24.82 8.95 32.32
C ASP A 245 -24.83 7.84 33.37
N ARG A 246 -25.30 6.64 32.98
CA ARG A 246 -25.36 5.47 33.86
C ARG A 246 -23.99 4.88 34.15
N ARG A 247 -23.12 4.75 33.14
CA ARG A 247 -21.88 3.95 33.25
C ARG A 247 -20.63 4.78 33.51
N VAL A 248 -20.65 6.06 33.14
CA VAL A 248 -19.54 6.99 33.34
C VAL A 248 -20.10 8.30 33.90
N PRO A 249 -20.58 8.32 35.16
CA PRO A 249 -21.16 9.51 35.75
C PRO A 249 -20.22 10.71 35.68
N GLY A 250 -20.75 11.88 35.28
CA GLY A 250 -19.95 13.11 35.14
C GLY A 250 -19.08 13.18 33.88
N TRP A 251 -19.25 12.27 32.90
CA TRP A 251 -18.54 12.29 31.62
C TRP A 251 -18.69 13.61 30.85
N ASN A 252 -19.73 14.39 31.10
CA ASN A 252 -20.01 15.68 30.46
C ASN A 252 -19.52 16.88 31.27
N ALA A 253 -19.02 16.68 32.50
CA ALA A 253 -18.52 17.75 33.34
C ALA A 253 -17.13 18.24 32.86
N THR A 254 -16.91 19.55 32.97
CA THR A 254 -15.57 20.11 32.97
C THR A 254 -14.99 19.97 34.37
N LEU A 255 -13.92 19.17 34.55
CA LEU A 255 -13.13 19.29 35.77
C LEU A 255 -12.56 20.71 35.80
N ARG A 256 -13.00 21.52 36.78
CA ARG A 256 -12.32 22.77 37.10
C ARG A 256 -10.88 22.41 37.41
N LYS A 257 -9.92 23.05 36.71
CA LYS A 257 -8.53 23.08 37.21
C LYS A 257 -8.61 23.61 38.63
N ARG A 258 -8.20 22.79 39.60
CA ARG A 258 -7.82 23.32 40.92
C ARG A 258 -6.70 24.32 40.64
N GLY A 259 -6.94 25.57 41.05
CA GLY A 259 -5.90 26.61 41.10
C GLY A 259 -4.86 26.29 42.14
#